data_AF-A0A1Y3WRG5-F1
#
_entry.id   AF-A0A1Y3WRG5-F1
#
_cell.length_a   1.000
_cell.length_b   1.000
_cell.length_c   1.000
_cell.angle_alpha   90.00
_cell.angle_beta   90.00
_cell.angle_gamma   90.00
#
_symmetry.space_group_name_H-M   'P 1'
#
loop_
_entity.id
_entity.type
_entity.pdbx_description
1 polymer ?
#
loop_
_entity_poly.entity_id
_entity_poly.type
_entity_poly.pdbx_seq_one_letter_code
_entity_poly.pdbx_strand_id
1 'polypeptide(L)'
;MKADARELPMEKATAVNTCLGVLKGRDCIYLDQVKQDALNNLTFTGDINGHLISQRRDEKDWFPYTLTFRQVLAYFTCELDTYENMAGTEYLDGSSFDLIEDSTWLKSLPVREDFDKGIYRHYRLFTYDDVYNIIAVSYEFVAEL
;
A
#
# COMPACT_ATOMS: atom_id res chain seq x y z
N MET A 1 -5.16 40.74 -8.17
CA MET A 1 -5.39 39.86 -7.00
C MET A 1 -4.45 38.67 -7.14
N LYS A 2 -3.44 38.54 -6.27
CA LYS A 2 -2.67 37.29 -6.21
C LYS A 2 -3.57 36.28 -5.51
N ALA A 3 -3.90 35.19 -6.18
CA ALA A 3 -4.56 34.07 -5.52
C ALA A 3 -3.64 33.60 -4.40
N ASP A 4 -4.18 33.55 -3.18
CA ASP A 4 -3.53 32.96 -2.03
C ASP A 4 -3.27 31.49 -2.39
N ALA A 5 -2.01 31.14 -2.67
CA ALA A 5 -1.61 29.76 -2.85
C ALA A 5 -1.69 29.11 -1.47
N ARG A 6 -2.87 28.62 -1.09
CA ARG A 6 -2.99 27.72 0.05
C ARG A 6 -2.10 26.52 -0.26
N GLU A 7 -1.05 26.33 0.55
CA GLU A 7 -0.27 25.11 0.53
C GLU A 7 -1.25 23.93 0.66
N LEU A 8 -1.30 23.09 -0.37
CA LEU A 8 -2.04 21.85 -0.28
C LEU A 8 -1.39 21.02 0.82
N PRO A 9 -2.15 20.43 1.76
CA PRO A 9 -1.58 19.58 2.78
C PRO A 9 -0.74 18.49 2.11
N MET A 10 0.52 18.36 2.56
CA MET A 10 1.41 17.30 2.08
C MET A 10 0.80 15.93 2.37
N GLU A 11 0.92 15.01 1.43
CA GLU A 11 0.53 13.62 1.66
C GLU A 11 1.30 13.06 2.85
N LYS A 12 0.59 12.35 3.72
CA LYS A 12 1.19 11.72 4.89
C LYS A 12 1.02 10.22 4.82
N ALA A 13 2.14 9.50 4.73
CA ALA A 13 2.16 8.06 4.83
C ALA A 13 2.12 7.64 6.30
N THR A 14 1.16 6.80 6.66
CA THR A 14 1.06 6.19 7.98
C THR A 14 1.15 4.67 7.85
N ALA A 15 2.12 4.08 8.54
CA ALA A 15 2.35 2.64 8.52
C ALA A 15 1.10 1.86 8.96
N VAL A 16 0.74 0.83 8.19
CA VAL A 16 -0.33 -0.09 8.53
C VAL A 16 0.18 -1.11 9.56
N ASN A 17 -0.54 -1.26 10.66
CA ASN A 17 -0.25 -2.28 11.67
C ASN A 17 -1.02 -3.56 11.36
N THR A 18 -0.32 -4.59 10.87
CA THR A 18 -0.88 -5.90 10.53
C THR A 18 -0.89 -6.85 11.74
N CYS A 19 -1.30 -8.10 11.56
CA CYS A 19 -1.14 -9.15 12.60
C CYS A 19 0.34 -9.52 12.87
N LEU A 20 1.27 -9.15 11.97
CA LEU A 20 2.71 -9.24 12.14
C LEU A 20 3.33 -7.90 12.60
N GLY A 21 2.50 -6.90 12.89
CA GLY A 21 2.96 -5.55 13.18
C GLY A 21 3.23 -4.72 11.93
N VAL A 22 4.15 -3.76 12.04
CA VAL A 22 4.62 -2.93 10.93
C VAL A 22 5.65 -3.70 10.11
N LEU A 23 5.43 -3.73 8.79
CA LEU A 23 6.31 -4.33 7.79
C LEU A 23 7.36 -3.29 7.38
N LYS A 24 8.65 -3.63 7.33
CA LYS A 24 9.73 -2.64 7.11
C LYS A 24 10.81 -3.11 6.16
N GLY A 25 11.32 -2.20 5.36
CA GLY A 25 12.46 -2.46 4.49
C GLY A 25 12.07 -3.17 3.19
N ARG A 26 12.98 -3.04 2.23
CA ARG A 26 12.83 -3.54 0.85
C ARG A 26 12.53 -5.03 0.79
N ASP A 27 13.22 -5.83 1.60
CA ASP A 27 13.16 -7.29 1.56
C ASP A 27 12.04 -7.87 2.44
N CYS A 28 11.03 -7.07 2.80
CA CYS A 28 9.99 -7.50 3.73
C CYS A 28 8.89 -8.33 3.07
N ILE A 29 8.50 -7.98 1.84
CA ILE A 29 7.31 -8.54 1.17
C ILE A 29 7.74 -9.14 -0.17
N TYR A 30 7.66 -10.46 -0.27
CA TYR A 30 7.87 -11.22 -1.50
C TYR A 30 6.52 -11.58 -2.12
N LEU A 31 6.42 -11.43 -3.43
CA LEU A 31 5.16 -11.54 -4.14
C LEU A 31 5.20 -12.73 -5.12
N ASP A 32 4.28 -13.67 -4.94
CA ASP A 32 4.11 -14.81 -5.86
C ASP A 32 3.02 -14.56 -6.89
N GLN A 33 1.90 -13.95 -6.46
CA GLN A 33 0.75 -13.75 -7.31
C GLN A 33 -0.04 -12.50 -6.93
N VAL A 34 -0.52 -11.82 -7.96
CA VAL A 34 -1.55 -10.79 -7.89
C VAL A 34 -2.74 -11.23 -8.72
N LYS A 35 -3.94 -11.22 -8.14
CA LYS A 35 -5.19 -11.60 -8.83
C LYS A 35 -6.29 -10.59 -8.55
N GLN A 36 -6.95 -10.15 -9.61
CA GLN A 36 -8.19 -9.39 -9.51
C GLN A 36 -9.39 -10.30 -9.78
N ASP A 37 -10.41 -10.24 -8.92
CA ASP A 37 -11.65 -10.99 -9.10
C ASP A 37 -12.77 -10.15 -9.76
N ALA A 38 -13.92 -10.79 -10.02
CA ALA A 38 -15.07 -10.14 -10.65
C ALA A 38 -15.75 -9.08 -9.78
N LEU A 39 -15.43 -9.01 -8.49
CA LEU A 39 -15.91 -7.98 -7.54
C LEU A 39 -14.90 -6.85 -7.39
N ASN A 40 -13.87 -6.80 -8.25
CA ASN A 40 -12.74 -5.88 -8.17
C ASN A 40 -11.97 -5.98 -6.85
N ASN A 41 -11.94 -7.15 -6.22
CA ASN A 41 -10.97 -7.37 -5.13
C ASN A 41 -9.61 -7.69 -5.75
N LEU A 42 -8.56 -7.04 -5.25
CA LEU A 42 -7.18 -7.29 -5.66
C LEU A 42 -6.47 -8.05 -4.54
N THR A 43 -6.09 -9.29 -4.82
CA THR A 43 -5.48 -10.21 -3.85
C THR A 43 -4.03 -10.44 -4.19
N PHE A 44 -3.17 -10.24 -3.19
CA PHE A 44 -1.74 -10.49 -3.22
C PHE A 44 -1.45 -11.71 -2.34
N THR A 45 -0.60 -12.61 -2.81
CA THR A 45 -0.09 -13.74 -2.03
C THR A 45 1.41 -13.86 -2.19
N GLY A 46 2.08 -14.32 -1.14
CA GLY A 46 3.52 -14.58 -1.12
C GLY A 46 3.99 -14.76 0.31
N ASP A 47 5.20 -14.32 0.60
CA ASP A 47 5.86 -14.50 1.89
C ASP A 47 6.34 -13.18 2.51
N ILE A 48 6.20 -13.07 3.83
CA ILE A 48 6.73 -11.97 4.63
C ILE A 48 8.01 -12.42 5.32
N ASN A 49 9.06 -11.61 5.23
CA ASN A 49 10.32 -11.82 5.93
C ASN A 49 10.17 -11.52 7.43
N GLY A 50 10.27 -12.55 8.27
CA GLY A 50 10.08 -12.48 9.71
C GLY A 50 11.15 -11.69 10.48
N HIS A 51 12.27 -11.33 9.85
CA HIS A 51 13.28 -10.46 10.45
C HIS A 51 12.93 -8.96 10.34
N LEU A 52 11.96 -8.63 9.49
CA LEU A 52 11.61 -7.28 9.05
C LEU A 52 10.21 -6.84 9.51
N ILE A 53 9.64 -7.57 10.46
CA ILE A 53 8.35 -7.27 11.09
C ILE A 53 8.53 -6.77 12.53
N SER A 54 7.61 -5.91 12.99
CA SER A 54 7.72 -5.31 14.33
C SER A 54 7.10 -6.14 15.45
N GLN A 55 6.24 -7.11 15.14
CA GLN A 55 5.69 -8.07 16.09
C GLN A 55 6.06 -9.47 15.62
N ARG A 56 6.25 -10.43 16.54
CA ARG A 56 6.64 -11.81 16.21
C ARG A 56 7.96 -11.93 15.44
N ARG A 57 8.81 -10.92 15.57
CA ARG A 57 10.11 -10.85 14.91
C ARG A 57 10.93 -12.07 15.29
N ASP A 58 11.56 -12.68 14.30
CA ASP A 58 12.45 -13.84 14.46
C ASP A 58 11.73 -15.11 15.01
N GLU A 59 10.38 -15.17 15.05
CA GLU A 59 9.63 -16.41 15.37
C GLU A 59 9.70 -17.43 14.22
N LYS A 60 9.75 -16.96 12.98
CA LYS A 60 9.97 -17.73 11.75
C LYS A 60 10.77 -16.87 10.76
N ASP A 61 11.48 -17.51 9.83
CA ASP A 61 12.16 -16.79 8.74
C ASP A 61 11.15 -16.21 7.75
N TRP A 62 10.09 -16.97 7.43
CA TRP A 62 9.09 -16.63 6.42
C TRP A 62 7.68 -16.90 6.94
N PHE A 63 6.76 -15.96 6.66
CA PHE A 63 5.33 -16.09 6.93
C PHE A 63 4.53 -15.98 5.62
N PRO A 64 3.92 -17.08 5.14
CA PRO A 64 2.97 -17.02 4.04
C PRO A 64 1.84 -16.03 4.37
N TYR A 65 1.46 -15.21 3.41
CA TYR A 65 0.42 -14.20 3.60
C TYR A 65 -0.58 -14.13 2.44
N THR A 66 -1.76 -13.59 2.76
CA THR A 66 -2.76 -13.12 1.80
C THR A 66 -3.17 -11.71 2.19
N LEU A 67 -3.03 -10.77 1.24
CA LEU A 67 -3.49 -9.39 1.38
C LEU A 67 -4.54 -9.10 0.31
N THR A 68 -5.78 -8.85 0.72
CA THR A 68 -6.89 -8.56 -0.19
C THR A 68 -7.37 -7.13 -0.01
N PHE A 69 -7.30 -6.32 -1.06
CA PHE A 69 -7.96 -5.03 -1.13
C PHE A 69 -9.37 -5.21 -1.70
N ARG A 70 -10.39 -4.66 -1.02
CA ARG A 70 -11.79 -4.83 -1.39
C ARG A 70 -12.28 -3.68 -2.25
N GLN A 71 -13.03 -3.99 -3.30
CA GLN A 71 -13.65 -3.02 -4.21
C GLN A 71 -12.64 -1.97 -4.70
N VAL A 72 -11.56 -2.43 -5.33
CA VAL A 72 -10.52 -1.56 -5.90
C VAL A 72 -11.12 -0.70 -7.00
N LEU A 73 -10.90 0.60 -6.88
CA LEU A 73 -11.32 1.58 -7.88
C LEU A 73 -10.24 1.79 -8.93
N ALA A 74 -8.99 1.86 -8.50
CA ALA A 74 -7.82 2.02 -9.35
C ALA A 74 -6.59 1.46 -8.63
N TYR A 75 -5.65 0.91 -9.37
CA TYR A 75 -4.32 0.62 -8.86
C TYR A 75 -3.27 0.91 -9.93
N PHE A 76 -2.07 1.24 -9.47
CA PHE A 76 -0.88 1.48 -10.27
C PHE A 76 0.23 0.57 -9.75
N THR A 77 1.04 0.02 -10.65
CA THR A 77 2.22 -0.78 -10.33
C THR A 77 3.43 -0.25 -11.10
N CYS A 78 4.59 -0.29 -10.46
CA CYS A 78 5.87 0.15 -11.01
C CYS A 78 6.98 -0.67 -10.37
N GLU A 79 7.98 -1.04 -11.17
CA GLU A 79 9.23 -1.62 -10.64
C GLU A 79 9.85 -0.67 -9.62
N LEU A 80 10.39 -1.22 -8.53
CA LEU A 80 10.78 -0.51 -7.32
C LEU A 80 11.83 0.57 -7.58
N ASP A 81 12.94 0.24 -8.23
CA ASP A 81 14.04 1.18 -8.48
C ASP A 81 13.56 2.31 -9.42
N THR A 82 12.67 1.99 -10.36
CA THR A 82 12.00 2.97 -11.23
C THR A 82 11.09 3.91 -10.42
N TYR A 83 10.35 3.37 -9.46
CA TYR A 83 9.50 4.16 -8.56
C TYR A 83 10.33 5.07 -7.66
N GLU A 84 11.46 4.59 -7.13
CA GLU A 84 12.46 5.36 -6.39
C GLU A 84 12.98 6.58 -7.17
N ASN A 85 13.30 6.38 -8.45
CA ASN A 85 13.73 7.48 -9.31
C ASN A 85 12.63 8.52 -9.59
N MET A 86 11.36 8.11 -9.58
CA MET A 86 10.21 8.98 -9.85
C MET A 86 9.75 9.76 -8.61
N ALA A 87 9.69 9.09 -7.46
CA ALA A 87 9.09 9.62 -6.23
C ALA A 87 10.12 10.08 -5.19
N GLY A 88 11.42 9.86 -5.43
CA GLY A 88 12.48 10.06 -4.44
C GLY A 88 12.62 8.86 -3.49
N THR A 89 13.53 8.95 -2.51
CA THR A 89 13.86 7.84 -1.60
C THR A 89 13.38 8.06 -0.16
N GLU A 90 12.62 9.13 0.10
CA GLU A 90 12.24 9.55 1.47
C GLU A 90 11.35 8.53 2.21
N TYR A 91 10.71 7.61 1.48
CA TYR A 91 9.89 6.54 2.05
C TYR A 91 10.65 5.25 2.35
N LEU A 92 11.93 5.13 1.95
CA LEU A 92 12.70 3.88 2.10
C LEU A 92 13.06 3.56 3.56
N ASP A 93 13.16 4.59 4.42
CA ASP A 93 13.30 4.41 5.87
C ASP A 93 11.95 4.15 6.58
N GLY A 94 10.88 4.03 5.80
CA GLY A 94 9.50 3.91 6.26
C GLY A 94 8.97 2.48 6.39
N SER A 95 7.66 2.34 6.24
CA SER A 95 6.93 1.07 6.27
C SER A 95 6.75 0.56 4.84
N SER A 96 6.80 -0.76 4.67
CA SER A 96 6.54 -1.41 3.37
C SER A 96 5.04 -1.49 3.06
N PHE A 97 4.17 -1.11 4.00
CA PHE A 97 2.73 -0.99 3.79
C PHE A 97 2.17 0.24 4.50
N ASP A 98 1.64 1.18 3.73
CA ASP A 98 1.18 2.48 4.19
C ASP A 98 -0.29 2.76 3.83
N LEU A 99 -0.97 3.50 4.70
CA LEU A 99 -2.14 4.30 4.37
C LEU A 99 -1.67 5.72 4.03
N ILE A 100 -2.05 6.22 2.86
CA ILE A 100 -1.72 7.58 2.40
C ILE A 100 -2.87 8.52 2.74
N GLU A 101 -2.67 9.33 3.77
CA GLU A 101 -3.57 10.40 4.17
C GLU A 101 -3.44 11.59 3.21
N ASP A 102 -4.55 12.30 3.01
CA ASP A 102 -4.64 13.47 2.14
C ASP A 102 -4.24 13.25 0.66
N SER A 103 -4.28 11.99 0.19
CA SER A 103 -3.85 11.59 -1.15
C SER A 103 -4.36 12.50 -2.27
N THR A 104 -3.42 13.15 -2.94
CA THR A 104 -3.59 13.93 -4.16
C THR A 104 -4.10 13.06 -5.30
N TRP A 105 -3.59 11.83 -5.44
CA TRP A 105 -4.05 10.89 -6.44
C TRP A 105 -5.53 10.56 -6.27
N LEU A 106 -5.97 10.16 -5.07
CA LEU A 106 -7.39 9.90 -4.79
C LEU A 106 -8.26 11.14 -5.06
N LYS A 107 -7.82 12.32 -4.63
CA LYS A 107 -8.54 13.60 -4.86
C LYS A 107 -8.66 13.95 -6.34
N SER A 108 -7.69 13.53 -7.16
CA SER A 108 -7.64 13.82 -8.61
C SER A 108 -8.48 12.85 -9.46
N LEU A 109 -8.85 11.69 -8.92
CA LEU A 109 -9.56 10.68 -9.71
C LEU A 109 -10.96 11.19 -10.09
N PRO A 110 -11.35 11.12 -11.38
CA PRO A 110 -12.68 11.49 -11.85
C PRO A 110 -13.69 10.37 -11.52
N VAL A 111 -13.83 10.04 -10.23
CA VAL A 111 -14.77 9.05 -9.74
C VAL A 111 -16.19 9.49 -10.08
N ARG A 112 -16.99 8.55 -10.60
CA ARG A 112 -18.40 8.79 -10.96
C ARG A 112 -19.16 9.42 -9.79
N GLU A 113 -20.09 10.31 -10.12
CA GLU A 113 -20.85 11.08 -9.12
C GLU A 113 -21.77 10.22 -8.26
N ASP A 114 -22.20 9.06 -8.77
CA ASP A 114 -23.08 8.13 -8.06
C ASP A 114 -22.36 7.22 -7.05
N PHE A 115 -21.03 7.32 -6.95
CA PHE A 115 -20.22 6.57 -5.99
C PHE A 115 -19.92 7.44 -4.76
N ASP A 116 -19.99 6.84 -3.58
CA ASP A 116 -19.48 7.49 -2.38
C ASP A 116 -17.95 7.56 -2.46
N LYS A 117 -17.39 8.75 -2.65
CA LYS A 117 -15.93 8.93 -2.72
C LYS A 117 -15.28 8.80 -1.33
N GLY A 118 -16.05 9.01 -0.26
CA GLY A 118 -15.55 9.04 1.11
C GLY A 118 -15.19 7.67 1.68
N ILE A 119 -15.65 6.58 1.06
CA ILE A 119 -15.29 5.22 1.48
C ILE A 119 -13.93 4.76 0.95
N TYR A 120 -13.39 5.43 -0.08
CA TYR A 120 -12.13 5.04 -0.68
C TYR A 120 -10.94 5.57 0.10
N ARG A 121 -9.90 4.73 0.18
CA ARG A 121 -8.63 4.99 0.83
C ARG A 121 -7.51 4.72 -0.15
N HIS A 122 -6.40 5.43 0.00
CA HIS A 122 -5.19 5.18 -0.75
C HIS A 122 -4.22 4.38 0.10
N TYR A 123 -3.82 3.21 -0.40
CA TYR A 123 -2.81 2.36 0.17
C TYR A 123 -1.58 2.31 -0.72
N ARG A 124 -0.39 2.26 -0.12
CA ARG A 124 0.86 2.04 -0.83
C ARG A 124 1.56 0.81 -0.27
N LEU A 125 1.95 -0.10 -1.15
CA LEU A 125 2.58 -1.37 -0.81
C LEU A 125 3.91 -1.47 -1.56
N PHE A 126 5.01 -1.54 -0.82
CA PHE A 126 6.33 -1.86 -1.34
C PHE A 126 6.56 -3.35 -1.24
N THR A 127 6.85 -3.98 -2.37
CA THR A 127 7.33 -5.35 -2.44
C THR A 127 8.81 -5.35 -2.80
N TYR A 128 9.42 -6.53 -2.84
CA TYR A 128 10.82 -6.68 -3.24
C TYR A 128 11.12 -6.09 -4.64
N ASP A 129 10.22 -6.31 -5.61
CA ASP A 129 10.41 -5.94 -7.02
C ASP A 129 9.55 -4.75 -7.45
N ASP A 130 8.35 -4.57 -6.88
CA ASP A 130 7.36 -3.61 -7.35
C ASP A 130 6.75 -2.76 -6.23
N VAL A 131 6.32 -1.55 -6.56
CA VAL A 131 5.48 -0.69 -5.73
C VAL A 131 4.07 -0.65 -6.28
N TYR A 132 3.09 -0.84 -5.41
CA TYR A 132 1.68 -0.70 -5.72
C TYR A 132 1.08 0.49 -4.99
N ASN A 133 0.41 1.36 -5.74
CA ASN A 133 -0.49 2.36 -5.19
C ASN A 133 -1.92 1.89 -5.49
N ILE A 134 -2.76 1.71 -4.46
CA ILE A 134 -4.08 1.10 -4.58
C ILE A 134 -5.14 2.02 -3.96
N ILE A 135 -6.17 2.36 -4.74
CA ILE A 135 -7.39 3.00 -4.23
C ILE A 135 -8.45 1.92 -4.01
N ALA A 136 -8.80 1.67 -2.75
CA ALA A 136 -9.74 0.62 -2.36
C ALA A 136 -10.61 1.06 -1.18
N VAL A 137 -11.71 0.34 -0.93
CA VAL A 137 -12.61 0.60 0.20
C VAL A 137 -11.98 0.14 1.51
N SER A 138 -11.34 -1.02 1.50
CA SER A 138 -10.69 -1.61 2.66
C SER A 138 -9.62 -2.61 2.24
N TYR A 139 -8.88 -3.13 3.22
CA TYR A 139 -7.99 -4.26 3.05
C TYR A 139 -8.25 -5.32 4.12
N GLU A 140 -7.81 -6.54 3.85
CA GLU A 140 -7.74 -7.66 4.78
C GLU A 140 -6.36 -8.31 4.64
N PHE A 141 -5.65 -8.44 5.75
CA PHE A 141 -4.32 -9.05 5.79
C PHE A 141 -4.35 -10.28 6.71
N VAL A 142 -3.93 -11.43 6.19
CA VAL A 142 -3.84 -12.70 6.91
C VAL A 142 -2.44 -13.27 6.70
N ALA A 143 -1.83 -13.79 7.77
CA ALA A 143 -0.55 -14.49 7.72
C ALA A 143 -0.62 -15.79 8.53
N GLU A 144 0.14 -16.80 8.12
CA GLU A 144 0.23 -18.11 8.78
C GLU A 144 1.20 -18.08 9.98
N LEU A 145 0.65 -17.83 11.17
CA LEU A 145 1.39 -17.64 12.43
C LEU A 145 2.10 -18.89 12.94
#